data_AF-A0A2H0QIE8-F1
#
_entry.id   AF-A0A2H0QIE8-F1
#
_cell.length_a   1.000
_cell.length_b   1.000
_cell.length_c   1.000
_cell.angle_alpha   90.00
_cell.angle_beta   90.00
_cell.angle_gamma   90.00
#
_symmetry.space_group_name_H-M   'P 1'
#
loop_
_entity.id
_entity.type
_entity.pdbx_description
1 polymer ?
#
loop_
_entity_poly.entity_id
_entity_poly.type
_entity_poly.pdbx_seq_one_letter_code
_entity_poly.pdbx_strand_id
1 'polypeptide(L)'
;MSRVRHRLQKILTALEITPEQFFKIKKGKNFKPAKKREKKVLINKDRRSYQKNITKECKVLRSMRRMKKISQDEASRLCGYSRATIGHIENGRIELSRSRIEYILRCYGYEYSEFEGNMSKEELRDSITDYCFNKIEELENEKLELLKNLLRNL
;
A
#
# COMPACT_ATOMS: atom_id res chain seq x y z
N MET A 1 -34.09 38.25 -13.35
CA MET A 1 -34.58 36.84 -13.27
C MET A 1 -34.70 36.26 -14.68
N SER A 2 -34.31 35.01 -14.94
CA SER A 2 -34.32 34.44 -16.31
C SER A 2 -35.74 34.18 -16.83
N ARG A 3 -35.98 34.34 -18.15
CA ARG A 3 -37.28 34.09 -18.81
C ARG A 3 -37.88 32.72 -18.50
N VAL A 4 -37.04 31.71 -18.37
CA VAL A 4 -37.43 30.34 -18.02
C VAL A 4 -38.04 30.25 -16.61
N ARG A 5 -37.47 30.97 -15.63
CA ARG A 5 -38.01 31.01 -14.25
C ARG A 5 -39.37 31.69 -14.20
N HIS A 6 -39.56 32.75 -14.97
CA HIS A 6 -40.84 33.45 -15.04
C HIS A 6 -41.96 32.57 -15.62
N ARG A 7 -41.66 31.81 -16.70
CA ARG A 7 -42.64 30.89 -17.32
C ARG A 7 -43.03 29.76 -16.36
N LEU A 8 -42.05 29.18 -15.66
CA LEU A 8 -42.30 28.15 -14.65
C LEU A 8 -43.18 28.67 -13.51
N GLN A 9 -42.91 29.88 -13.01
CA GLN A 9 -43.73 30.48 -11.93
C GLN A 9 -45.19 30.65 -12.35
N LYS A 10 -45.46 31.15 -13.57
CA LYS A 10 -46.83 31.28 -14.08
C LYS A 10 -47.56 29.94 -14.15
N ILE A 11 -46.88 28.88 -14.60
CA ILE A 11 -47.45 27.52 -14.69
C ILE A 11 -47.77 26.98 -13.29
N LEU A 12 -46.86 27.15 -12.33
CA LEU A 12 -47.07 26.68 -10.96
C LEU A 12 -48.25 27.40 -10.29
N THR A 13 -48.36 28.72 -10.48
CA THR A 13 -49.49 29.50 -9.96
C THR A 13 -50.82 29.08 -10.61
N ALA A 14 -50.84 28.83 -11.92
CA ALA A 14 -52.06 28.40 -12.63
C ALA A 14 -52.53 26.99 -12.24
N LEU A 15 -51.62 26.14 -11.76
CA LEU A 15 -51.93 24.79 -11.27
C LEU A 15 -52.20 24.76 -9.75
N GLU A 16 -52.18 25.91 -9.09
CA GLU A 16 -52.29 26.03 -7.62
C GLU A 16 -51.22 25.23 -6.85
N ILE A 17 -50.08 24.94 -7.50
CA ILE A 17 -48.99 24.18 -6.90
C ILE A 17 -48.04 25.14 -6.21
N THR A 18 -47.87 24.99 -4.90
CA THR A 18 -46.89 25.81 -4.17
C THR A 18 -45.47 25.44 -4.61
N PRO A 19 -44.51 26.40 -4.58
CA PRO A 19 -43.12 26.10 -4.90
C PRO A 19 -42.56 24.92 -4.10
N GLU A 20 -42.94 24.80 -2.83
CA GLU A 20 -42.57 23.71 -1.92
C GLU A 20 -43.08 22.35 -2.42
N GLN A 21 -44.34 22.26 -2.85
CA GLN A 21 -44.91 21.05 -3.44
C GLN A 21 -44.20 20.67 -4.74
N PHE A 22 -43.90 21.65 -5.60
CA PHE A 22 -43.14 21.42 -6.83
C PHE A 22 -41.73 20.87 -6.53
N PHE A 23 -41.02 21.43 -5.55
CA PHE A 23 -39.70 20.91 -5.16
C PHE A 23 -39.77 19.52 -4.54
N LYS A 24 -40.84 19.20 -3.79
CA LYS A 24 -41.08 17.88 -3.20
C LYS A 24 -41.32 16.81 -4.28
N ILE A 25 -42.06 17.15 -5.32
CA ILE A 25 -42.30 16.29 -6.50
C ILE A 25 -41.04 16.17 -7.35
N LYS A 26 -40.40 17.30 -7.68
CA LYS A 26 -39.20 17.37 -8.53
C LYS A 26 -38.01 16.60 -7.96
N LYS A 27 -37.82 16.63 -6.64
CA LYS A 27 -36.76 15.85 -5.99
C LYS A 27 -37.14 14.36 -5.90
N GLY A 28 -38.42 14.02 -5.98
CA GLY A 28 -38.92 12.66 -5.80
C GLY A 28 -39.12 12.34 -4.32
N LYS A 29 -40.23 11.64 -3.98
CA LYS A 29 -40.60 11.30 -2.59
C LYS A 29 -39.51 10.52 -1.83
N ASN A 30 -38.60 9.87 -2.55
CA ASN A 30 -37.50 9.06 -2.00
C ASN A 30 -36.13 9.74 -2.02
N PHE A 31 -36.05 11.06 -2.31
CA PHE A 31 -34.77 11.77 -2.28
C PHE A 31 -34.28 11.95 -0.86
N LYS A 32 -33.37 11.06 -0.46
CA LYS A 32 -32.56 11.23 0.74
C LYS A 32 -31.33 12.05 0.35
N PRO A 33 -31.14 13.27 0.90
CA PRO A 33 -29.89 14.00 0.68
C PRO A 33 -28.73 13.12 1.16
N ALA A 34 -27.63 13.08 0.41
CA ALA A 34 -26.44 12.36 0.83
C ALA A 34 -26.04 12.83 2.24
N LYS A 35 -25.89 11.89 3.17
CA LYS A 35 -25.54 12.16 4.57
C LYS A 35 -24.28 13.04 4.57
N LYS A 36 -24.30 14.20 5.24
CA LYS A 36 -23.11 15.06 5.38
C LYS A 36 -22.00 14.20 5.97
N ARG A 37 -20.94 13.93 5.19
CA ARG A 37 -19.74 13.27 5.68
C ARG A 37 -18.99 14.27 6.55
N GLU A 38 -18.96 14.03 7.85
CA GLU A 38 -18.05 14.75 8.73
C GLU A 38 -16.62 14.47 8.28
N LYS A 39 -15.89 15.51 7.87
CA LYS A 39 -14.47 15.39 7.56
C LYS A 39 -13.72 15.22 8.88
N LYS A 40 -13.48 13.99 9.29
CA LYS A 40 -12.56 13.71 10.40
C LYS A 40 -11.13 13.92 9.89
N VAL A 41 -10.42 14.88 10.47
CA VAL A 41 -8.98 15.02 10.27
C VAL A 41 -8.32 13.90 11.07
N LEU A 42 -7.84 12.86 10.37
CA LEU A 42 -7.13 11.76 10.99
C LEU A 42 -5.86 12.29 11.68
N ILE A 43 -5.71 11.98 12.96
CA ILE A 43 -4.46 12.24 13.70
C ILE A 43 -3.39 11.33 13.09
N ASN A 44 -2.11 11.70 13.17
CA ASN A 44 -1.04 10.90 12.56
C ASN A 44 -1.06 9.41 12.96
N LYS A 45 -1.48 9.08 14.20
CA LYS A 45 -1.64 7.69 14.67
C LYS A 45 -2.71 6.89 13.91
N ASP A 46 -3.73 7.56 13.39
CA ASP A 46 -4.81 6.91 12.64
C ASP A 46 -4.43 6.64 11.18
N ARG A 47 -3.37 7.31 10.69
CA ARG A 47 -2.90 7.13 9.31
C ARG A 47 -2.12 5.84 9.21
N ARG A 48 -2.51 4.97 8.28
CA ARG A 48 -1.85 3.68 8.01
C ARG A 48 -0.33 3.79 7.82
N SER A 49 0.15 4.88 7.22
CA SER A 49 1.58 5.15 7.04
C SER A 49 2.39 5.22 8.34
N TYR A 50 1.77 5.57 9.46
CA TYR A 50 2.40 5.62 10.78
C TYR A 50 2.30 4.29 11.54
N GLN A 51 1.37 3.43 11.15
CA GLN A 51 1.19 2.12 11.74
C GLN A 51 2.12 1.11 11.04
N LYS A 52 3.07 0.53 11.78
CA LYS A 52 3.94 -0.53 11.26
C LYS A 52 3.31 -1.89 11.57
N ASN A 53 2.73 -2.54 10.57
CA ASN A 53 2.32 -3.95 10.65
C ASN A 53 3.10 -4.73 9.59
N ILE A 54 4.24 -5.29 9.99
CA ILE A 54 5.15 -5.99 9.07
C ILE A 54 4.67 -7.42 8.93
N THR A 55 3.98 -7.70 7.82
CA THR A 55 3.53 -9.05 7.47
C THR A 55 4.66 -9.86 6.82
N LYS A 56 4.45 -11.18 6.65
CA LYS A 56 5.46 -12.06 6.03
C LYS A 56 5.68 -11.69 4.56
N GLU A 57 4.62 -11.28 3.85
CA GLU A 57 4.68 -10.82 2.46
C GLU A 57 5.61 -9.62 2.31
N CYS A 58 5.55 -8.64 3.23
CA CYS A 58 6.46 -7.50 3.24
C CYS A 58 7.93 -7.94 3.38
N LYS A 59 8.18 -8.92 4.25
CA LYS A 59 9.52 -9.49 4.45
C LYS A 59 10.00 -10.27 3.23
N VAL A 60 9.13 -11.07 2.61
CA VAL A 60 9.46 -11.82 1.38
C VAL A 60 9.82 -10.86 0.24
N LEU A 61 9.02 -9.80 0.02
CA LEU A 61 9.33 -8.80 -1.01
C LEU A 61 10.68 -8.11 -0.76
N ARG A 62 10.99 -7.79 0.50
CA ARG A 62 12.32 -7.26 0.88
C ARG A 62 13.43 -8.26 0.58
N SER A 63 13.24 -9.52 0.95
CA SER A 63 14.20 -10.61 0.75
C SER A 63 14.47 -10.81 -0.74
N MET A 64 13.42 -10.91 -1.56
CA MET A 64 13.52 -11.04 -3.02
C MET A 64 14.19 -9.82 -3.66
N ARG A 65 13.91 -8.60 -3.19
CA ARG A 65 14.62 -7.39 -3.63
C ARG A 65 16.12 -7.48 -3.35
N ARG A 66 16.51 -7.91 -2.13
CA ARG A 66 17.92 -8.07 -1.74
C ARG A 66 18.60 -9.18 -2.55
N MET A 67 17.90 -10.27 -2.85
CA MET A 67 18.40 -11.33 -3.73
C MET A 67 18.70 -10.80 -5.14
N LYS A 68 17.87 -9.88 -5.65
CA LYS A 68 18.10 -9.16 -6.92
C LYS A 68 19.22 -8.12 -6.82
N LYS A 69 19.72 -7.82 -5.62
CA LYS A 69 20.78 -6.84 -5.32
C LYS A 69 20.45 -5.40 -5.77
N ILE A 70 19.18 -5.02 -5.69
CA ILE A 70 18.73 -3.64 -5.98
C ILE A 70 18.36 -2.91 -4.68
N SER A 71 18.66 -1.62 -4.62
CA SER A 71 18.27 -0.74 -3.52
C SER A 71 16.75 -0.47 -3.51
N GLN A 72 16.22 0.07 -2.40
CA GLN A 72 14.81 0.48 -2.33
C GLN A 72 14.48 1.61 -3.31
N ASP A 73 15.45 2.48 -3.60
CA ASP A 73 15.29 3.59 -4.53
C ASP A 73 15.24 3.07 -5.97
N GLU A 74 16.15 2.18 -6.37
CA GLU A 74 16.11 1.50 -7.67
C GLU A 74 14.83 0.69 -7.84
N ALA A 75 14.42 -0.08 -6.83
CA ALA A 75 13.15 -0.79 -6.83
C ALA A 75 11.95 0.16 -7.01
N SER A 76 11.97 1.33 -6.37
CA SER A 76 10.90 2.32 -6.53
C SER A 76 10.86 2.83 -7.97
N ARG A 77 12.02 3.11 -8.58
CA ARG A 77 12.11 3.52 -9.99
C ARG A 77 11.62 2.43 -10.95
N LEU A 78 12.03 1.18 -10.74
CA LEU A 78 11.60 0.03 -11.53
C LEU A 78 10.08 -0.19 -11.47
N CYS A 79 9.48 0.04 -10.29
CA CYS A 79 8.04 -0.07 -10.08
C CYS A 79 7.26 1.23 -10.39
N GLY A 80 7.91 2.29 -10.88
CA GLY A 80 7.25 3.58 -11.12
C GLY A 80 6.63 4.23 -9.87
N TYR A 81 7.16 3.92 -8.69
CA TYR A 81 6.71 4.45 -7.41
C TYR A 81 7.53 5.64 -6.93
N SER A 82 6.99 6.38 -5.96
CA SER A 82 7.77 7.41 -5.28
C SER A 82 8.88 6.78 -4.45
N ARG A 83 9.97 7.52 -4.23
CA ARG A 83 11.21 7.05 -3.57
C ARG A 83 10.97 6.35 -2.22
N ALA A 84 9.95 6.75 -1.47
CA ALA A 84 9.64 6.20 -0.16
C ALA A 84 8.72 4.96 -0.19
N THR A 85 8.06 4.68 -1.31
CA THR A 85 6.99 3.67 -1.37
C THR A 85 7.49 2.27 -1.07
N ILE A 86 8.58 1.81 -1.71
CA ILE A 86 9.13 0.47 -1.44
C ILE A 86 9.56 0.35 0.02
N GLY A 87 10.22 1.37 0.57
CA GLY A 87 10.56 1.42 1.98
C GLY A 87 9.34 1.37 2.91
N HIS A 88 8.23 2.01 2.56
CA HIS A 88 6.99 1.92 3.32
C HIS A 88 6.34 0.53 3.22
N ILE A 89 6.36 -0.09 2.04
CA ILE A 89 5.86 -1.45 1.82
C ILE A 89 6.64 -2.45 2.66
N GLU A 90 7.97 -2.47 2.52
CA GLU A 90 8.83 -3.44 3.23
C GLU A 90 8.75 -3.30 4.76
N ASN A 91 8.50 -2.08 5.24
CA ASN A 91 8.29 -1.79 6.66
C ASN A 91 6.83 -1.93 7.12
N GLY A 92 5.95 -2.50 6.28
CA GLY A 92 4.56 -2.79 6.65
C GLY A 92 3.71 -1.55 6.92
N ARG A 93 4.08 -0.40 6.37
CA ARG A 93 3.33 0.88 6.49
C ARG A 93 2.27 1.04 5.39
N ILE A 94 2.29 0.15 4.41
CA ILE A 94 1.34 0.11 3.29
C ILE A 94 0.80 -1.31 3.23
N GLU A 95 -0.52 -1.44 3.15
CA GLU A 95 -1.19 -2.72 2.97
C GLU A 95 -0.92 -3.28 1.57
N LEU A 96 -0.66 -4.59 1.50
CA LEU A 96 -0.35 -5.30 0.27
C LEU A 96 -1.57 -6.07 -0.22
N SER A 97 -2.13 -5.65 -1.36
CA SER A 97 -3.05 -6.49 -2.13
C SER A 97 -2.27 -7.50 -2.98
N ARG A 98 -2.92 -8.62 -3.33
CA ARG A 98 -2.35 -9.61 -4.27
C ARG A 98 -1.88 -8.97 -5.58
N SER A 99 -2.70 -8.10 -6.17
CA SER A 99 -2.35 -7.38 -7.41
C SER A 99 -1.11 -6.49 -7.29
N ARG A 100 -0.88 -5.92 -6.10
CA ARG A 100 0.32 -5.10 -5.83
C ARG A 100 1.56 -5.98 -5.70
N ILE A 101 1.44 -7.13 -5.02
CA ILE A 101 2.52 -8.11 -4.93
C ILE A 101 2.92 -8.57 -6.35
N GLU A 102 1.96 -9.01 -7.16
CA GLU A 102 2.19 -9.45 -8.55
C GLU A 102 2.84 -8.36 -9.41
N TYR A 103 2.45 -7.10 -9.25
CA TYR A 103 3.08 -5.99 -9.95
C TYR A 103 4.56 -5.81 -9.55
N ILE A 104 4.85 -5.78 -8.24
CA ILE A 104 6.22 -5.63 -7.74
C ILE A 104 7.11 -6.80 -8.19
N LEU A 105 6.60 -8.04 -8.12
CA LEU A 105 7.34 -9.22 -8.55
C LEU A 105 7.71 -9.16 -10.03
N ARG A 106 6.76 -8.77 -10.91
CA ARG A 106 7.06 -8.57 -12.33
C ARG A 106 8.11 -7.50 -12.57
N CYS A 107 8.07 -6.38 -11.83
CA CYS A 107 9.10 -5.34 -11.91
C CYS A 107 10.47 -5.84 -11.45
N TYR A 108 10.53 -6.77 -10.50
CA TYR A 108 11.77 -7.40 -10.06
C TYR A 108 12.25 -8.53 -11.00
N GLY A 109 11.37 -8.98 -11.90
CA GLY A 109 11.62 -10.07 -12.84
C GLY A 109 11.45 -11.45 -12.20
N TYR A 110 10.48 -11.59 -11.28
CA TYR A 110 10.13 -12.85 -10.63
C TYR A 110 8.72 -13.30 -10.99
N GLU A 111 8.52 -14.61 -11.00
CA GLU A 111 7.22 -15.26 -11.08
C GLU A 111 6.54 -15.32 -9.70
N TYR A 112 5.20 -15.43 -9.70
CA TYR A 112 4.46 -15.54 -8.44
C TYR A 112 4.77 -16.84 -7.68
N SER A 113 5.07 -17.93 -8.38
CA SER A 113 5.48 -19.20 -7.78
C SER A 113 6.76 -19.10 -6.96
N GLU A 114 7.71 -18.24 -7.37
CA GLU A 114 8.93 -17.97 -6.60
C GLU A 114 8.62 -17.22 -5.30
N PHE A 115 7.63 -16.32 -5.33
CA PHE A 115 7.13 -15.67 -4.13
C PHE A 115 6.48 -16.66 -3.17
N GLU A 116 5.63 -17.56 -3.67
CA GLU A 116 5.01 -18.63 -2.86
C GLU A 116 6.07 -19.56 -2.26
N GLY A 117 7.10 -19.92 -3.04
CA GLY A 117 8.24 -20.70 -2.56
C GLY A 117 9.06 -20.00 -1.48
N ASN A 118 9.06 -18.66 -1.40
CA ASN A 118 9.67 -17.93 -0.29
C ASN A 118 8.70 -17.77 0.89
N MET A 119 7.40 -17.67 0.63
CA MET A 119 6.36 -17.64 1.68
C MET A 119 6.28 -18.96 2.46
N SER A 120 6.59 -20.09 1.84
CA SER A 120 6.58 -21.40 2.50
C SER A 120 7.81 -21.66 3.38
N LYS A 121 8.91 -20.92 3.19
CA LYS A 121 10.12 -21.07 4.02
C LYS A 121 9.86 -20.64 5.45
N GLU A 122 10.40 -21.41 6.39
CA GLU A 122 10.38 -21.05 7.81
C GLU A 122 11.19 -19.77 8.04
N GLU A 123 12.41 -19.72 7.50
CA GLU A 123 13.29 -18.56 7.59
C GLU A 123 13.67 -18.02 6.20
N LEU A 124 13.71 -16.69 6.08
CA LEU A 124 14.07 -16.00 4.85
C LEU A 124 15.58 -15.83 4.73
N ARG A 125 16.08 -15.84 3.49
CA ARG A 125 17.52 -15.71 3.19
C ARG A 125 18.13 -14.47 3.84
N ASP A 126 17.43 -13.34 3.80
CA ASP A 126 17.93 -12.08 4.31
C ASP A 126 18.00 -12.06 5.84
N SER A 127 17.07 -12.71 6.55
CA SER A 127 17.18 -12.94 7.99
C SER A 127 18.42 -13.76 8.36
N ILE A 128 18.63 -14.89 7.67
CA ILE A 128 19.80 -15.75 7.89
C ILE A 128 21.09 -14.96 7.63
N THR A 129 21.11 -14.21 6.53
CA THR A 129 22.26 -13.40 6.13
C THR A 129 22.57 -12.33 7.18
N ASP A 130 21.56 -11.59 7.64
CA ASP A 130 21.72 -10.55 8.66
C ASP A 130 22.20 -11.15 9.99
N TYR A 131 21.67 -12.32 10.38
CA TYR A 131 22.14 -13.06 11.55
C TYR A 131 23.62 -13.45 11.44
N CYS A 132 24.02 -14.04 10.31
CA CYS A 132 25.41 -14.42 10.08
C CYS A 132 26.35 -13.21 10.13
N PHE A 133 26.00 -12.10 9.47
CA PHE A 133 26.83 -10.88 9.50
C PHE A 133 27.03 -10.35 10.91
N ASN A 134 25.93 -10.17 11.66
CA ASN A 134 26.01 -9.70 13.03
C ASN A 134 26.85 -10.65 13.89
N LYS A 135 26.72 -11.96 13.66
CA LYS A 135 27.49 -12.92 14.44
C LYS A 135 28.98 -12.88 14.12
N ILE A 136 29.32 -12.69 12.84
CA ILE A 136 30.70 -12.55 12.37
C ILE A 136 31.37 -11.32 13.00
N GLU A 137 30.66 -10.20 13.14
CA GLU A 137 31.19 -8.98 13.77
C GLU A 137 31.59 -9.17 15.24
N GLU A 138 31.00 -10.15 15.94
CA GLU A 138 31.28 -10.46 17.34
C GLU A 138 32.34 -11.56 17.56
N LEU A 139 32.82 -12.20 16.49
CA LEU A 139 33.73 -13.35 16.63
C LEU A 139 35.16 -12.93 16.98
N GLU A 140 35.78 -13.73 17.85
CA GLU A 140 37.23 -13.67 18.11
C GLU A 140 38.03 -14.02 16.85
N ASN A 141 39.24 -13.48 16.74
CA ASN A 141 40.11 -13.62 15.57
C ASN A 141 40.37 -15.08 15.19
N GLU A 142 40.56 -15.97 16.17
CA GLU A 142 40.79 -17.40 15.93
C GLU A 142 39.59 -18.05 15.23
N LYS A 143 38.37 -17.72 15.67
CA LYS A 143 37.12 -18.24 15.08
C LYS A 143 36.87 -17.64 13.70
N LEU A 144 37.24 -16.39 13.47
CA LEU A 144 37.17 -15.74 12.16
C LEU A 144 38.11 -16.40 11.14
N GLU A 145 39.34 -16.73 11.51
CA GLU A 145 40.26 -17.43 10.62
C GLU A 145 39.78 -18.85 10.30
N LEU A 146 39.20 -19.57 11.27
CA LEU A 146 38.55 -20.86 11.02
C LEU A 146 37.40 -20.72 10.01
N LEU A 147 36.52 -19.73 10.21
CA LEU A 147 35.39 -19.46 9.31
C LEU A 147 35.87 -19.13 7.89
N LYS A 148 36.89 -18.27 7.76
CA LYS A 148 37.50 -17.89 6.48
C LYS A 148 38.07 -19.10 5.74
N ASN A 149 38.75 -20.00 6.46
CA ASN A 149 39.28 -21.23 5.88
C ASN A 149 38.15 -22.17 5.42
N LEU A 150 37.07 -22.29 6.20
CA LEU A 150 35.90 -23.08 5.82
C LEU A 150 35.22 -22.51 4.56
N LEU A 151 35.03 -21.19 4.49
CA LEU A 151 34.43 -20.51 3.33
C LEU A 151 35.31 -20.61 2.07
N ARG A 152 36.64 -20.70 2.21
CA ARG A 152 37.55 -20.86 1.07
C ARG A 152 37.44 -22.25 0.41
N ASN A 153 36.95 -23.25 1.14
CA ASN A 153 36.88 -24.64 0.69
C ASN A 153 35.47 -25.08 0.24
N LEU A 154 34.50 -24.16 0.22
CA LEU A 154 33.16 -24.34 -0.33
C LEU A 154 33.15 -24.05 -1.85
#